data_AF-A0A6A6I5Y3-F1
#
_entry.id   AF-A0A6A6I5Y3-F1
#
_cell.length_a   1.000
_cell.length_b   1.000
_cell.length_c   1.000
_cell.angle_alpha   90.00
_cell.angle_beta   90.00
_cell.angle_gamma   90.00
#
_symmetry.space_group_name_H-M   'P 1'
#
loop_
_entity.id
_entity.type
_entity.pdbx_description
1 polymer ?
#
loop_
_entity_poly.entity_id
_entity_poly.type
_entity_poly.pdbx_seq_one_letter_code
_entity_poly.pdbx_strand_id
1 'polypeptide(L)'
;MPLQIKDAHKIDDSSFSYVFEENAVISLKTGPGGVIRCNVYRPKANGEKFPVLVTYGPYGKDIHYNAFHEKSFAEVNPEHHSDHSAWETPDPGFWTKHGYAIVRADERGLGQSPGFLDTMSRGTSEAFCDVVEWAAEQPWSSGKVGLLGISYYAGSQWRVAARQPKGLAAIIPWEGMSDYYRDRCRHGGIFSNKFINFWWNRQVVSNQYGLPGRAARNWGPDTVDGELSDEEREHNRQDQNIDNLKNKFRDDEYYASKEYDMNDIQVPLLSVGNWGGILLHLRGNVEGYTQAGSEFKYLRMITGRHDLPFYYKEEVEIQRSFLDAFLKGDDRVGWSVKGRVPPIDLVIRKGDVGYNDAEKEKTYKRRSESEWPIARTRYTKFYLTPLQSLSRIQPAIAVPQKLSYKALGTLETQQVLQFTTPPFEEETEITGHIVAHLNVSMSPHAAGPTPSDIDLFLTLRYISPTGNEVFYTGTAGDPVPLTKGWLRVSLRKMNSSHPRHREWLPHRDYFSTDVQPVIPGEVYPVDVEVWPTNVVVEEGGKIAFEISSGDTQGSGMFLHEHPEDRSEKKFSGMNHVSFSEKHVNWVMLPIIPPK
;
A
#
# COMPACT_ATOMS: atom_id res chain seq x y z
N MET A 1 -7.63 -29.84 -20.43
CA MET A 1 -8.90 -29.35 -21.04
C MET A 1 -9.63 -28.52 -19.99
N PRO A 2 -10.36 -27.44 -20.33
CA PRO A 2 -11.06 -26.67 -19.30
C PRO A 2 -12.05 -27.56 -18.56
N LEU A 3 -12.06 -27.46 -17.23
CA LEU A 3 -13.03 -28.17 -16.39
C LEU A 3 -14.46 -27.74 -16.79
N GLN A 4 -15.40 -28.68 -16.72
CA GLN A 4 -16.80 -28.37 -16.93
C GLN A 4 -17.33 -27.56 -15.73
N ILE A 5 -17.87 -26.37 -16.02
CA ILE A 5 -18.50 -25.53 -14.99
C ILE A 5 -19.76 -26.21 -14.48
N LYS A 6 -19.78 -26.55 -13.19
CA LYS A 6 -20.92 -27.15 -12.50
C LYS A 6 -21.80 -26.06 -11.89
N ASP A 7 -23.10 -26.31 -11.90
CA ASP A 7 -24.03 -25.56 -11.07
C ASP A 7 -23.83 -25.99 -9.60
N ALA A 8 -23.34 -25.07 -8.80
CA ALA A 8 -23.02 -25.25 -7.39
C ALA A 8 -23.70 -24.20 -6.51
N HIS A 9 -24.65 -23.43 -7.07
CA HIS A 9 -25.33 -22.36 -6.34
C HIS A 9 -26.26 -22.96 -5.28
N LYS A 10 -26.09 -22.52 -4.04
CA LYS A 10 -26.94 -22.93 -2.91
C LYS A 10 -27.42 -21.71 -2.16
N ILE A 11 -28.59 -21.82 -1.55
CA ILE A 11 -29.18 -20.77 -0.72
C ILE A 11 -29.48 -21.37 0.66
N ASP A 12 -28.98 -20.73 1.70
CA ASP A 12 -29.33 -20.98 3.10
C ASP A 12 -29.94 -19.72 3.71
N ASP A 13 -31.24 -19.77 3.97
CA ASP A 13 -32.01 -18.69 4.59
C ASP A 13 -32.39 -19.01 6.05
N SER A 14 -31.84 -20.09 6.62
CA SER A 14 -32.29 -20.66 7.88
C SER A 14 -31.20 -20.70 8.96
N SER A 15 -29.96 -21.06 8.61
CA SER A 15 -28.89 -21.30 9.58
C SER A 15 -28.30 -20.02 10.18
N PHE A 16 -28.40 -18.91 9.44
CA PHE A 16 -27.75 -17.65 9.80
C PHE A 16 -28.76 -16.53 10.04
N SER A 17 -28.30 -15.43 10.65
CA SER A 17 -29.09 -14.20 10.82
C SER A 17 -29.37 -13.44 9.51
N TYR A 18 -28.73 -13.85 8.43
CA TYR A 18 -28.86 -13.34 7.06
C TYR A 18 -29.16 -14.49 6.09
N VAL A 19 -29.55 -14.18 4.86
CA VAL A 19 -29.54 -15.15 3.76
C VAL A 19 -28.12 -15.27 3.23
N PHE A 20 -27.63 -16.50 3.13
CA PHE A 20 -26.35 -16.84 2.53
C PHE A 20 -26.58 -17.57 1.21
N GLU A 21 -26.04 -17.03 0.12
CA GLU A 21 -26.00 -17.71 -1.17
C GLU A 21 -24.55 -18.06 -1.51
N GLU A 22 -24.28 -19.35 -1.63
CA GLU A 22 -22.94 -19.90 -1.89
C GLU A 22 -22.77 -20.16 -3.39
N ASN A 23 -21.62 -19.78 -3.97
CA ASN A 23 -21.25 -20.07 -5.36
C ASN A 23 -22.24 -19.55 -6.42
N ALA A 24 -22.88 -18.41 -6.17
CA ALA A 24 -23.64 -17.70 -7.19
C ALA A 24 -22.72 -17.34 -8.37
N VAL A 25 -23.26 -17.45 -9.59
CA VAL A 25 -22.49 -17.33 -10.83
C VAL A 25 -22.70 -15.95 -11.48
N ILE A 26 -21.60 -15.29 -11.78
CA ILE A 26 -21.55 -14.03 -12.52
C ILE A 26 -20.98 -14.31 -13.90
N SER A 27 -21.77 -14.08 -14.95
CA SER A 27 -21.29 -14.18 -16.33
C SER A 27 -20.46 -12.96 -16.69
N LEU A 28 -19.24 -13.18 -17.18
CA LEU A 28 -18.38 -12.11 -17.68
C LEU A 28 -18.83 -11.66 -19.07
N LYS A 29 -18.77 -10.35 -19.31
CA LYS A 29 -19.02 -9.75 -20.63
C LYS A 29 -17.83 -9.94 -21.55
N THR A 30 -16.63 -10.00 -20.98
CA THR A 30 -15.39 -10.27 -21.69
C THR A 30 -15.12 -11.76 -21.80
N GLY A 31 -15.06 -12.28 -23.04
CA GLY A 31 -14.72 -13.67 -23.34
C GLY A 31 -15.94 -14.62 -23.33
N PRO A 32 -16.16 -15.43 -24.38
CA PRO A 32 -17.29 -16.37 -24.41
C PRO A 32 -17.21 -17.37 -23.26
N GLY A 33 -18.26 -17.43 -22.42
CA GLY A 33 -18.40 -18.43 -21.36
C GLY A 33 -17.56 -18.18 -20.10
N GLY A 34 -16.95 -17.00 -19.94
CA GLY A 34 -16.25 -16.63 -18.71
C GLY A 34 -17.23 -16.49 -17.53
N VAL A 35 -16.88 -17.07 -16.38
CA VAL A 35 -17.68 -16.97 -15.16
C VAL A 35 -16.82 -16.64 -13.94
N ILE A 36 -17.40 -15.90 -13.00
CA ILE A 36 -16.88 -15.65 -11.66
C ILE A 36 -17.85 -16.24 -10.65
N ARG A 37 -17.32 -16.90 -9.61
CA ARG A 37 -18.11 -17.38 -8.48
C ARG A 37 -18.01 -16.43 -7.30
N CYS A 38 -19.17 -16.16 -6.70
CA CYS A 38 -19.29 -15.30 -5.55
C CYS A 38 -20.20 -15.90 -4.48
N ASN A 39 -20.04 -15.36 -3.28
CA ASN A 39 -20.94 -15.57 -2.17
C ASN A 39 -21.73 -14.28 -1.93
N VAL A 40 -23.04 -14.42 -1.69
CA VAL A 40 -23.93 -13.30 -1.36
C VAL A 40 -24.39 -13.45 0.09
N TYR A 41 -24.29 -12.37 0.86
CA TYR A 41 -24.82 -12.27 2.21
C TYR A 41 -25.79 -11.10 2.24
N ARG A 42 -27.05 -11.33 2.54
CA ARG A 42 -28.05 -10.26 2.51
C ARG A 42 -29.05 -10.34 3.66
N PRO A 43 -29.60 -9.21 4.12
CA PRO A 43 -30.62 -9.22 5.16
C PRO A 43 -31.81 -10.11 4.76
N LYS A 44 -32.43 -10.76 5.75
CA LYS A 44 -33.72 -11.42 5.55
C LYS A 44 -34.78 -10.34 5.37
N ALA A 45 -35.43 -10.30 4.21
CA ALA A 45 -36.25 -9.17 3.79
C ALA A 45 -37.43 -9.64 2.94
N ASN A 46 -38.54 -8.91 3.01
CA ASN A 46 -39.77 -9.16 2.27
C ASN A 46 -39.94 -8.14 1.15
N GLY A 47 -38.96 -8.09 0.23
CA GLY A 47 -38.98 -7.23 -0.95
C GLY A 47 -38.21 -5.92 -0.82
N GLU A 48 -37.63 -5.62 0.35
CA GLU A 48 -36.70 -4.50 0.50
C GLU A 48 -35.43 -4.70 -0.33
N LYS A 49 -34.86 -3.57 -0.78
CA LYS A 49 -33.63 -3.51 -1.56
C LYS A 49 -32.52 -2.87 -0.74
N PHE A 50 -31.30 -3.39 -0.88
CA PHE A 50 -30.16 -2.98 -0.07
C PHE A 50 -29.03 -2.41 -0.92
N PRO A 51 -28.28 -1.41 -0.43
CA PRO A 51 -26.96 -1.12 -0.97
C PRO A 51 -26.04 -2.34 -0.81
N VAL A 52 -25.09 -2.50 -1.72
CA VAL A 52 -24.24 -3.69 -1.79
C VAL A 52 -22.79 -3.31 -1.55
N LEU A 53 -22.11 -4.01 -0.65
CA LEU A 53 -20.65 -3.95 -0.50
C LEU A 53 -20.02 -5.09 -1.29
N VAL A 54 -19.03 -4.77 -2.12
CA VAL A 54 -18.39 -5.77 -2.98
C VAL A 54 -16.90 -5.89 -2.68
N THR A 55 -16.43 -7.12 -2.55
CA THR A 55 -15.00 -7.48 -2.53
C THR A 55 -14.70 -8.53 -3.60
N TYR A 56 -13.63 -8.32 -4.37
CA TYR A 56 -13.16 -9.23 -5.41
C TYR A 56 -11.64 -9.35 -5.31
N GLY A 57 -11.12 -10.58 -5.14
CA GLY A 57 -9.70 -10.77 -4.89
C GLY A 57 -9.28 -12.23 -4.67
N PRO A 58 -7.98 -12.45 -4.36
CA PRO A 58 -7.36 -13.76 -4.51
C PRO A 58 -7.38 -14.63 -3.26
N TYR A 59 -7.79 -14.10 -2.10
CA TYR A 59 -7.61 -14.78 -0.81
C TYR A 59 -8.63 -15.86 -0.47
N GLY A 60 -9.58 -16.13 -1.37
CA GLY A 60 -10.56 -17.19 -1.21
C GLY A 60 -11.80 -16.72 -0.47
N LYS A 61 -12.92 -16.61 -1.18
CA LYS A 61 -14.21 -16.15 -0.61
C LYS A 61 -14.74 -17.04 0.51
N ASP A 62 -14.28 -18.29 0.56
CA ASP A 62 -14.72 -19.33 1.49
C ASP A 62 -13.70 -19.60 2.62
N ILE A 63 -12.58 -18.87 2.68
CA ILE A 63 -11.57 -19.06 3.73
C ILE A 63 -11.96 -18.21 4.94
N HIS A 64 -12.28 -18.88 6.04
CA HIS A 64 -12.60 -18.20 7.29
C HIS A 64 -11.37 -17.47 7.86
N TYR A 65 -11.57 -16.29 8.45
CA TYR A 65 -10.50 -15.46 9.02
C TYR A 65 -9.61 -16.27 9.96
N ASN A 66 -10.20 -17.00 10.91
CA ASN A 66 -9.43 -17.82 11.86
C ASN A 66 -8.46 -18.81 11.18
N ALA A 67 -8.87 -19.41 10.06
CA ALA A 67 -8.00 -20.30 9.31
C ALA A 67 -6.88 -19.53 8.59
N PHE A 68 -7.19 -18.33 8.10
CA PHE A 68 -6.23 -17.47 7.42
C PHE A 68 -5.17 -16.93 8.39
N HIS A 69 -5.58 -16.40 9.54
CA HIS A 69 -4.71 -15.77 10.55
C HIS A 69 -5.30 -15.82 11.97
N GLU A 70 -5.30 -17.00 12.60
CA GLU A 70 -5.82 -17.25 13.95
C GLU A 70 -5.46 -16.19 15.00
N LYS A 71 -4.17 -15.87 15.14
CA LYS A 71 -3.70 -14.92 16.17
C LYS A 71 -4.33 -13.53 16.03
N SER A 72 -4.47 -13.04 14.80
CA SER A 72 -5.07 -11.74 14.54
C SER A 72 -6.58 -11.80 14.73
N PHE A 73 -7.23 -12.86 14.27
CA PHE A 73 -8.67 -13.06 14.48
C PHE A 73 -9.06 -13.03 15.97
N ALA A 74 -8.21 -13.55 16.85
CA ALA A 74 -8.45 -13.49 18.29
C ALA A 74 -8.49 -12.07 18.88
N GLU A 75 -7.93 -11.08 18.18
CA GLU A 75 -7.88 -9.67 18.57
C GLU A 75 -8.93 -8.81 17.83
N VAL A 76 -9.61 -9.37 16.83
CA VAL A 76 -10.68 -8.67 16.11
C VAL A 76 -11.83 -8.38 17.06
N ASN A 77 -12.52 -7.27 16.83
CA ASN A 77 -13.72 -6.92 17.58
C ASN A 77 -14.76 -8.05 17.45
N PRO A 78 -15.28 -8.62 18.56
CA PRO A 78 -16.23 -9.74 18.53
C PRO A 78 -17.51 -9.51 17.71
N GLU A 79 -17.90 -8.26 17.46
CA GLU A 79 -19.02 -7.95 16.57
C GLU A 79 -18.79 -8.41 15.11
N HIS A 80 -17.53 -8.67 14.74
CA HIS A 80 -17.09 -9.12 13.42
C HIS A 80 -16.65 -10.60 13.40
N HIS A 81 -17.17 -11.41 14.33
CA HIS A 81 -16.89 -12.86 14.41
C HIS A 81 -18.08 -13.67 13.86
N SER A 82 -18.65 -13.27 12.72
CA SER A 82 -19.68 -14.11 12.09
C SER A 82 -19.10 -15.40 11.51
N ASP A 83 -19.94 -16.39 11.26
CA ASP A 83 -19.53 -17.69 10.69
C ASP A 83 -18.82 -17.58 9.33
N HIS A 84 -18.97 -16.43 8.67
CA HIS A 84 -18.39 -16.15 7.37
C HIS A 84 -17.37 -15.00 7.41
N SER A 85 -16.82 -14.68 8.58
CA SER A 85 -15.72 -13.71 8.71
C SER A 85 -14.55 -14.10 7.82
N ALA A 86 -13.96 -13.16 7.09
CA ALA A 86 -12.74 -13.40 6.32
C ALA A 86 -11.75 -12.25 6.39
N TRP A 87 -10.49 -12.62 6.21
CA TRP A 87 -9.34 -11.73 6.20
C TRP A 87 -9.58 -10.54 5.26
N GLU A 88 -9.40 -9.32 5.77
CA GLU A 88 -9.43 -8.04 5.02
C GLU A 88 -10.77 -7.66 4.37
N THR A 89 -11.85 -8.36 4.70
CA THR A 89 -13.19 -8.09 4.13
C THR A 89 -14.19 -7.60 5.19
N PRO A 90 -15.26 -6.89 4.77
CA PRO A 90 -16.40 -6.57 5.63
C PRO A 90 -17.06 -7.84 6.19
N ASP A 91 -17.28 -7.90 7.51
CA ASP A 91 -17.95 -9.03 8.14
C ASP A 91 -19.45 -9.13 7.74
N PRO A 92 -19.91 -10.27 7.18
CA PRO A 92 -21.31 -10.47 6.83
C PRO A 92 -22.31 -10.26 7.95
N GLY A 93 -22.04 -10.77 9.14
CA GLY A 93 -22.96 -10.66 10.28
C GLY A 93 -23.16 -9.23 10.74
N PHE A 94 -22.09 -8.43 10.77
CA PHE A 94 -22.15 -7.03 11.13
C PHE A 94 -22.88 -6.19 10.08
N TRP A 95 -22.48 -6.27 8.81
CA TRP A 95 -22.98 -5.34 7.79
C TRP A 95 -24.41 -5.65 7.34
N THR A 96 -24.83 -6.93 7.34
CA THR A 96 -26.24 -7.27 7.08
C THR A 96 -27.19 -6.77 8.16
N LYS A 97 -26.78 -6.78 9.44
CA LYS A 97 -27.56 -6.15 10.54
C LYS A 97 -27.71 -4.64 10.36
N HIS A 98 -26.79 -4.01 9.62
CA HIS A 98 -26.84 -2.58 9.29
C HIS A 98 -27.47 -2.30 7.92
N GLY A 99 -28.20 -3.24 7.33
CA GLY A 99 -28.96 -3.03 6.11
C GLY A 99 -28.11 -2.93 4.85
N TYR A 100 -26.97 -3.63 4.80
CA TYR A 100 -26.18 -3.83 3.60
C TYR A 100 -26.25 -5.28 3.13
N ALA A 101 -26.29 -5.50 1.82
CA ALA A 101 -25.90 -6.78 1.25
C ALA A 101 -24.38 -6.80 1.01
N ILE A 102 -23.77 -7.97 0.99
CA ILE A 102 -22.35 -8.17 0.70
C ILE A 102 -22.23 -9.20 -0.42
N VAL A 103 -21.39 -8.89 -1.41
CA VAL A 103 -20.95 -9.83 -2.45
C VAL A 103 -19.45 -10.00 -2.31
N ARG A 104 -19.02 -11.23 -2.06
CA ARG A 104 -17.61 -11.60 -1.96
C ARG A 104 -17.27 -12.60 -3.05
N ALA A 105 -16.46 -12.18 -4.00
CA ALA A 105 -16.16 -12.93 -5.20
C ALA A 105 -14.69 -13.37 -5.25
N ASP A 106 -14.47 -14.60 -5.71
CA ASP A 106 -13.13 -15.07 -6.03
C ASP A 106 -12.66 -14.46 -7.35
N GLU A 107 -11.44 -13.96 -7.35
CA GLU A 107 -10.81 -13.48 -8.58
C GLU A 107 -10.68 -14.58 -9.65
N ARG A 108 -10.76 -14.20 -10.93
CA ARG A 108 -10.55 -15.10 -12.06
C ARG A 108 -9.29 -15.97 -11.88
N GLY A 109 -9.46 -17.29 -12.07
CA GLY A 109 -8.37 -18.27 -11.92
C GLY A 109 -8.07 -18.66 -10.46
N LEU A 110 -8.85 -18.19 -9.49
CA LEU A 110 -8.67 -18.44 -8.05
C LEU A 110 -9.94 -19.00 -7.42
N GLY A 111 -9.78 -19.66 -6.28
CA GLY A 111 -10.90 -20.12 -5.45
C GLY A 111 -11.81 -21.07 -6.24
N GLN A 112 -13.05 -20.64 -6.41
CA GLN A 112 -14.07 -21.32 -7.19
C GLN A 112 -14.25 -20.67 -8.57
N SER A 113 -13.53 -19.59 -8.92
CA SER A 113 -13.62 -18.91 -10.21
C SER A 113 -12.63 -19.48 -11.23
N PRO A 114 -13.08 -20.07 -12.36
CA PRO A 114 -12.20 -20.55 -13.41
C PRO A 114 -11.45 -19.40 -14.11
N GLY A 115 -10.43 -19.73 -14.90
CA GLY A 115 -9.76 -18.80 -15.80
C GLY A 115 -8.27 -18.70 -15.57
N PHE A 116 -7.69 -17.63 -16.13
CA PHE A 116 -6.26 -17.35 -16.07
C PHE A 116 -5.95 -16.49 -14.85
N LEU A 117 -5.07 -17.00 -13.98
CA LEU A 117 -4.65 -16.32 -12.75
C LEU A 117 -3.57 -15.28 -13.10
N ASP A 118 -3.97 -14.01 -13.13
CA ASP A 118 -3.08 -12.86 -13.35
C ASP A 118 -3.54 -11.68 -12.48
N THR A 119 -3.17 -11.75 -11.21
CA THR A 119 -3.56 -10.76 -10.20
C THR A 119 -3.18 -9.32 -10.56
N MET A 120 -4.06 -8.37 -10.24
CA MET A 120 -3.93 -6.94 -10.56
C MET A 120 -3.78 -6.62 -12.06
N SER A 121 -4.12 -7.55 -12.95
CA SER A 121 -4.10 -7.34 -14.39
C SER A 121 -5.26 -6.50 -14.90
N ARG A 122 -5.16 -6.10 -16.18
CA ARG A 122 -6.28 -5.54 -16.93
C ARG A 122 -7.48 -6.49 -16.96
N GLY A 123 -7.25 -7.79 -17.23
CA GLY A 123 -8.32 -8.79 -17.30
C GLY A 123 -9.05 -8.96 -15.96
N THR A 124 -8.30 -8.92 -14.85
CA THR A 124 -8.88 -8.89 -13.50
C THR A 124 -9.74 -7.64 -13.28
N SER A 125 -9.27 -6.46 -13.70
CA SER A 125 -10.00 -5.19 -13.54
C SER A 125 -11.25 -5.12 -14.42
N GLU A 126 -11.22 -5.75 -15.60
CA GLU A 126 -12.37 -5.92 -16.50
C GLU A 126 -13.44 -6.82 -15.86
N ALA A 127 -13.05 -7.99 -15.36
CA ALA A 127 -13.94 -8.87 -14.63
C ALA A 127 -14.53 -8.21 -13.38
N PHE A 128 -13.76 -7.38 -12.65
CA PHE A 128 -14.27 -6.69 -11.47
C PHE A 128 -15.39 -5.69 -11.83
N CYS A 129 -15.33 -5.05 -13.00
CA CYS A 129 -16.45 -4.20 -13.45
C CYS A 129 -17.73 -5.03 -13.64
N ASP A 130 -17.64 -6.21 -14.25
CA ASP A 130 -18.78 -7.11 -14.41
C ASP A 130 -19.36 -7.57 -13.06
N VAL A 131 -18.49 -7.83 -12.07
CA VAL A 131 -18.93 -8.18 -10.70
C VAL A 131 -19.69 -7.03 -10.04
N VAL A 132 -19.20 -5.79 -10.18
CA VAL A 132 -19.87 -4.59 -9.65
C VAL A 132 -21.23 -4.38 -10.32
N GLU A 133 -21.29 -4.44 -11.65
CA GLU A 133 -22.52 -4.23 -12.40
C GLU A 133 -23.54 -5.35 -12.11
N TRP A 134 -23.11 -6.60 -12.04
CA TRP A 134 -23.97 -7.72 -11.65
C TRP A 134 -24.56 -7.51 -10.25
N ALA A 135 -23.75 -7.07 -9.28
CA ALA A 135 -24.21 -6.81 -7.92
C ALA A 135 -25.22 -5.65 -7.86
N ALA A 136 -25.07 -4.64 -8.73
CA ALA A 136 -26.03 -3.54 -8.84
C ALA A 136 -27.38 -3.98 -9.45
N GLU A 137 -27.37 -4.97 -10.33
CA GLU A 137 -28.55 -5.40 -11.11
C GLU A 137 -29.43 -6.45 -10.39
N GLN A 138 -28.98 -6.99 -9.25
CA GLN A 138 -29.74 -8.02 -8.53
C GLN A 138 -31.09 -7.51 -8.01
N PRO A 139 -32.13 -8.36 -7.94
CA PRO A 139 -33.48 -7.94 -7.52
C PRO A 139 -33.54 -7.40 -6.08
N TRP A 140 -32.64 -7.87 -5.20
CA TRP A 140 -32.48 -7.40 -3.82
C TRP A 140 -31.54 -6.20 -3.69
N SER A 141 -30.93 -5.74 -4.79
CA SER A 141 -30.02 -4.60 -4.81
C SER A 141 -30.77 -3.28 -5.02
N SER A 142 -30.33 -2.25 -4.32
CA SER A 142 -30.79 -0.86 -4.53
C SER A 142 -30.20 -0.22 -5.81
N GLY A 143 -29.28 -0.91 -6.49
CA GLY A 143 -28.52 -0.38 -7.61
C GLY A 143 -27.27 0.42 -7.22
N LYS A 144 -27.04 0.63 -5.92
CA LYS A 144 -25.86 1.34 -5.40
C LYS A 144 -24.86 0.37 -4.77
N VAL A 145 -23.65 0.36 -5.31
CA VAL A 145 -22.53 -0.48 -4.88
C VAL A 145 -21.45 0.36 -4.22
N GLY A 146 -20.98 -0.08 -3.06
CA GLY A 146 -19.76 0.40 -2.41
C GLY A 146 -18.64 -0.63 -2.47
N LEU A 147 -17.40 -0.16 -2.56
CA LEU A 147 -16.23 -1.01 -2.36
C LEU A 147 -15.60 -0.71 -1.00
N LEU A 148 -15.36 -1.75 -0.23
CA LEU A 148 -14.76 -1.67 1.11
C LEU A 148 -13.94 -2.93 1.35
N GLY A 149 -12.68 -2.77 1.73
CA GLY A 149 -11.76 -3.85 2.04
C GLY A 149 -10.34 -3.32 2.22
N ILE A 150 -9.45 -4.18 2.69
CA ILE A 150 -8.07 -3.83 3.04
C ILE A 150 -7.09 -4.31 1.94
N SER A 151 -5.88 -3.76 1.88
CA SER A 151 -4.74 -4.27 1.11
C SER A 151 -5.00 -4.47 -0.38
N TYR A 152 -5.12 -5.72 -0.83
CA TYR A 152 -5.42 -6.08 -2.21
C TYR A 152 -6.83 -5.62 -2.58
N TYR A 153 -7.80 -5.84 -1.69
CA TYR A 153 -9.18 -5.40 -1.90
C TYR A 153 -9.29 -3.88 -1.91
N ALA A 154 -8.40 -3.15 -1.23
CA ALA A 154 -8.29 -1.69 -1.33
C ALA A 154 -7.60 -1.26 -2.63
N GLY A 155 -6.48 -1.89 -2.97
CA GLY A 155 -5.71 -1.58 -4.17
C GLY A 155 -6.48 -1.83 -5.47
N SER A 156 -7.34 -2.85 -5.50
CA SER A 156 -8.20 -3.13 -6.66
C SER A 156 -9.34 -2.12 -6.82
N GLN A 157 -9.77 -1.43 -5.75
CA GLN A 157 -10.81 -0.39 -5.84
C GLN A 157 -10.37 0.77 -6.72
N TRP A 158 -9.12 1.21 -6.56
CA TRP A 158 -8.56 2.31 -7.37
C TRP A 158 -8.67 2.01 -8.87
N ARG A 159 -8.27 0.80 -9.26
CA ARG A 159 -8.26 0.33 -10.64
C ARG A 159 -9.67 0.22 -11.22
N VAL A 160 -10.57 -0.45 -10.50
CA VAL A 160 -11.93 -0.66 -11.00
C VAL A 160 -12.73 0.63 -11.02
N ALA A 161 -12.53 1.53 -10.04
CA ALA A 161 -13.23 2.81 -9.97
C ALA A 161 -12.83 3.76 -11.09
N ALA A 162 -11.56 3.74 -11.51
CA ALA A 162 -11.10 4.47 -12.70
C ALA A 162 -11.80 4.01 -13.99
N ARG A 163 -12.34 2.77 -14.03
CA ARG A 163 -13.12 2.27 -15.16
C ARG A 163 -14.61 2.62 -15.10
N GLN A 164 -15.05 3.26 -14.02
CA GLN A 164 -16.42 3.77 -13.82
C GLN A 164 -17.54 2.75 -14.13
N PRO A 165 -17.52 1.53 -13.55
CA PRO A 165 -18.58 0.55 -13.76
C PRO A 165 -19.94 1.09 -13.29
N LYS A 166 -21.01 0.69 -13.98
CA LYS A 166 -22.37 1.10 -13.60
C LYS A 166 -22.73 0.59 -12.21
N GLY A 167 -23.42 1.44 -11.45
CA GLY A 167 -23.86 1.12 -10.08
C GLY A 167 -22.81 1.38 -9.00
N LEU A 168 -21.52 1.56 -9.33
CA LEU A 168 -20.52 1.99 -8.35
C LEU A 168 -20.82 3.40 -7.88
N ALA A 169 -20.99 3.56 -6.56
CA ALA A 169 -21.45 4.79 -5.95
C ALA A 169 -20.52 5.33 -4.85
N ALA A 170 -19.60 4.51 -4.31
CA ALA A 170 -18.57 4.96 -3.36
C ALA A 170 -17.44 3.94 -3.22
N ILE A 171 -16.24 4.39 -2.86
CA ILE A 171 -15.10 3.52 -2.51
C ILE A 171 -14.44 3.94 -1.19
N ILE A 172 -13.99 2.96 -0.42
CA ILE A 172 -13.14 3.12 0.76
C ILE A 172 -11.89 2.24 0.62
N PRO A 173 -10.83 2.73 -0.05
CA PRO A 173 -9.55 2.05 -0.10
C PRO A 173 -8.85 2.15 1.26
N TRP A 174 -9.00 1.10 2.08
CA TRP A 174 -8.36 1.01 3.39
C TRP A 174 -6.97 0.37 3.27
N GLU A 175 -5.92 1.16 3.45
CA GLU A 175 -4.54 0.71 3.23
C GLU A 175 -4.34 0.01 1.87
N GLY A 176 -4.49 0.77 0.78
CA GLY A 176 -4.48 0.25 -0.58
C GLY A 176 -3.42 0.91 -1.45
N MET A 177 -2.52 0.10 -2.03
CA MET A 177 -1.54 0.59 -3.00
C MET A 177 -2.25 1.09 -4.27
N SER A 178 -1.80 2.21 -4.80
CA SER A 178 -2.42 2.85 -5.97
C SER A 178 -1.55 2.69 -7.22
N ASP A 179 -0.23 2.70 -7.05
CA ASP A 179 0.75 2.50 -8.10
C ASP A 179 1.39 1.12 -7.96
N TYR A 180 1.07 0.21 -8.89
CA TYR A 180 1.55 -1.17 -8.82
C TYR A 180 3.08 -1.26 -8.80
N TYR A 181 3.74 -0.40 -9.58
CA TYR A 181 5.19 -0.40 -9.71
C TYR A 181 5.83 0.22 -8.47
N ARG A 182 5.47 1.46 -8.14
CA ARG A 182 6.21 2.30 -7.17
C ARG A 182 5.84 2.04 -5.72
N ASP A 183 4.62 1.58 -5.44
CA ASP A 183 4.16 1.37 -4.06
C ASP A 183 4.42 -0.06 -3.57
N ARG A 184 4.63 -1.01 -4.49
CA ARG A 184 4.67 -2.45 -4.16
C ARG A 184 5.87 -3.18 -4.73
N CYS A 185 6.06 -3.13 -6.05
CA CYS A 185 7.02 -4.01 -6.69
C CYS A 185 8.44 -3.44 -6.67
N ARG A 186 8.58 -2.14 -6.92
CA ARG A 186 9.87 -1.49 -7.16
C ARG A 186 9.95 -0.11 -6.50
N HIS A 187 10.35 -0.08 -5.23
CA HIS A 187 10.61 1.17 -4.52
C HIS A 187 11.84 1.87 -5.11
N GLY A 188 11.65 3.07 -5.69
CA GLY A 188 12.74 3.78 -6.35
C GLY A 188 13.38 3.02 -7.52
N GLY A 189 12.70 2.02 -8.09
CA GLY A 189 13.22 1.12 -9.12
C GLY A 189 13.95 -0.13 -8.62
N ILE A 190 14.07 -0.32 -7.29
CA ILE A 190 14.71 -1.48 -6.66
C ILE A 190 13.67 -2.54 -6.36
N PHE A 191 13.90 -3.81 -6.74
CA PHE A 191 12.90 -4.88 -6.57
C PHE A 191 12.67 -5.26 -5.09
N SER A 192 11.46 -5.05 -4.58
CA SER A 192 11.00 -5.49 -3.25
C SER A 192 10.49 -6.94 -3.31
N ASN A 193 11.41 -7.91 -3.20
CA ASN A 193 11.14 -9.28 -3.63
C ASN A 193 10.54 -10.18 -2.54
N LYS A 194 10.89 -9.98 -1.26
CA LYS A 194 10.51 -10.93 -0.20
C LYS A 194 9.01 -10.94 0.08
N PHE A 195 8.38 -9.78 0.15
CA PHE A 195 6.94 -9.68 0.38
C PHE A 195 6.16 -10.31 -0.77
N ILE A 196 6.54 -10.00 -2.01
CA ILE A 196 5.92 -10.60 -3.21
C ILE A 196 6.02 -12.12 -3.16
N ASN A 197 7.19 -12.65 -2.82
CA ASN A 197 7.38 -14.09 -2.72
C ASN A 197 6.52 -14.73 -1.63
N PHE A 198 6.49 -14.16 -0.44
CA PHE A 198 5.64 -14.63 0.64
C PHE A 198 4.16 -14.57 0.26
N TRP A 199 3.68 -13.39 -0.15
CA TRP A 199 2.29 -13.13 -0.49
C TRP A 199 1.81 -14.04 -1.62
N TRP A 200 2.58 -14.15 -2.70
CA TRP A 200 2.22 -14.96 -3.87
C TRP A 200 2.05 -16.42 -3.50
N ASN A 201 3.07 -17.03 -2.89
CA ASN A 201 3.09 -18.45 -2.60
C ASN A 201 2.10 -18.83 -1.50
N ARG A 202 1.99 -17.98 -0.47
CA ARG A 202 1.14 -18.26 0.69
C ARG A 202 -0.33 -17.94 0.45
N GLN A 203 -0.64 -16.81 -0.18
CA GLN A 203 -2.01 -16.25 -0.18
C GLN A 203 -2.70 -16.36 -1.53
N VAL A 204 -1.95 -16.41 -2.64
CA VAL A 204 -2.52 -16.45 -4.00
C VAL A 204 -2.49 -17.87 -4.56
N VAL A 205 -1.31 -18.45 -4.74
CA VAL A 205 -1.14 -19.76 -5.39
C VAL A 205 -1.77 -20.88 -4.56
N SER A 206 -1.77 -20.76 -3.23
CA SER A 206 -2.45 -21.69 -2.31
C SER A 206 -3.97 -21.75 -2.51
N ASN A 207 -4.53 -20.76 -3.21
CA ASN A 207 -5.94 -20.66 -3.56
C ASN A 207 -6.18 -20.78 -5.07
N GLN A 208 -5.19 -21.19 -5.88
CA GLN A 208 -5.38 -21.32 -7.33
C GLN A 208 -6.55 -22.27 -7.67
N TYR A 209 -7.36 -21.90 -8.66
CA TYR A 209 -8.48 -22.71 -9.13
C TYR A 209 -8.01 -24.09 -9.61
N GLY A 210 -8.73 -25.15 -9.23
CA GLY A 210 -8.39 -26.53 -9.56
C GLY A 210 -7.20 -27.10 -8.77
N LEU A 211 -6.73 -26.42 -7.71
CA LEU A 211 -5.73 -26.96 -6.78
C LEU A 211 -6.38 -27.98 -5.81
N PRO A 212 -5.91 -29.24 -5.74
CA PRO A 212 -6.43 -30.23 -4.81
C PRO A 212 -6.01 -29.98 -3.36
N GLY A 213 -6.80 -30.53 -2.42
CA GLY A 213 -6.45 -30.62 -1.01
C GLY A 213 -6.52 -29.30 -0.23
N ARG A 214 -7.24 -28.29 -0.73
CA ARG A 214 -7.53 -27.07 0.04
C ARG A 214 -8.35 -27.39 1.29
N ALA A 215 -9.36 -28.24 1.14
CA ALA A 215 -10.22 -28.63 2.26
C ALA A 215 -9.40 -29.35 3.35
N ALA A 216 -8.53 -30.29 2.96
CA ALA A 216 -7.66 -31.02 3.88
C ALA A 216 -6.65 -30.12 4.62
N ARG A 217 -6.27 -28.98 4.04
CA ARG A 217 -5.39 -27.97 4.68
C ARG A 217 -6.15 -26.94 5.51
N ASN A 218 -7.47 -27.08 5.66
CA ASN A 218 -8.33 -26.06 6.25
C ASN A 218 -8.19 -24.69 5.54
N TRP A 219 -8.09 -24.71 4.21
CA TRP A 219 -7.82 -23.53 3.38
C TRP A 219 -8.98 -23.29 2.39
N GLY A 220 -10.21 -23.41 2.88
CA GLY A 220 -11.44 -23.38 2.08
C GLY A 220 -11.74 -24.72 1.39
N PRO A 221 -12.91 -24.85 0.73
CA PRO A 221 -13.30 -26.07 0.03
C PRO A 221 -12.45 -26.29 -1.23
N ASP A 222 -12.36 -27.55 -1.65
CA ASP A 222 -11.80 -27.91 -2.96
C ASP A 222 -12.67 -27.31 -4.09
N THR A 223 -12.07 -27.19 -5.27
CA THR A 223 -12.76 -26.58 -6.43
C THR A 223 -13.92 -27.48 -6.87
N VAL A 224 -15.14 -26.92 -6.91
CA VAL A 224 -16.37 -27.69 -7.20
C VAL A 224 -16.35 -28.34 -8.58
N ASP A 225 -15.69 -27.71 -9.54
CA ASP A 225 -15.58 -28.20 -10.92
C ASP A 225 -14.61 -29.37 -11.08
N GLY A 226 -13.77 -29.62 -10.09
CA GLY A 226 -12.76 -30.67 -10.09
C GLY A 226 -11.34 -30.12 -9.97
N GLU A 227 -10.38 -31.00 -10.23
CA GLU A 227 -8.95 -30.76 -10.07
C GLU A 227 -8.28 -30.60 -11.44
N LEU A 228 -7.26 -29.75 -11.50
CA LEU A 228 -6.36 -29.61 -12.66
C LEU A 228 -5.06 -30.36 -12.40
N SER A 229 -4.29 -30.68 -13.44
CA SER A 229 -2.90 -31.13 -13.24
C SER A 229 -1.99 -29.97 -12.80
N ASP A 230 -0.78 -30.26 -12.33
CA ASP A 230 0.22 -29.23 -12.04
C ASP A 230 0.60 -28.45 -13.32
N GLU A 231 0.73 -29.13 -14.45
CA GLU A 231 1.06 -28.52 -15.74
C GLU A 231 -0.08 -27.60 -16.22
N GLU A 232 -1.34 -28.00 -16.06
CA GLU A 232 -2.48 -27.16 -16.39
C GLU A 232 -2.57 -25.92 -15.49
N ARG A 233 -2.27 -26.05 -14.19
CA ARG A 233 -2.21 -24.90 -13.29
C ARG A 233 -1.06 -23.95 -13.64
N GLU A 234 0.12 -24.48 -13.94
CA GLU A 234 1.25 -23.66 -14.38
C GLU A 234 0.92 -22.92 -15.68
N HIS A 235 0.30 -23.60 -16.64
CA HIS A 235 -0.13 -22.98 -17.88
C HIS A 235 -1.21 -21.88 -17.68
N ASN A 236 -2.03 -22.01 -16.63
CA ASN A 236 -3.14 -21.11 -16.33
C ASN A 236 -2.76 -19.99 -15.33
N ARG A 237 -1.48 -19.66 -15.16
CA ARG A 237 -1.06 -18.56 -14.29
C ARG A 237 0.07 -17.72 -14.87
N GLN A 238 0.12 -16.47 -14.41
CA GLN A 238 1.19 -15.52 -14.64
C GLN A 238 1.95 -15.31 -13.32
N ASP A 239 3.15 -15.87 -13.18
CA ASP A 239 3.86 -15.91 -11.89
C ASP A 239 4.53 -14.57 -11.54
N GLN A 240 4.03 -13.92 -10.50
CA GLN A 240 4.55 -12.63 -10.07
C GLN A 240 6.00 -12.65 -9.59
N ASN A 241 6.54 -13.76 -9.08
CA ASN A 241 7.96 -13.83 -8.74
C ASN A 241 8.83 -13.73 -9.99
N ILE A 242 8.42 -14.43 -11.05
CA ILE A 242 9.12 -14.45 -12.32
C ILE A 242 8.98 -13.11 -13.03
N ASP A 243 7.75 -12.59 -13.11
CA ASP A 243 7.48 -11.38 -13.88
C ASP A 243 8.04 -10.11 -13.26
N ASN A 244 7.93 -9.93 -11.95
CA ASN A 244 8.48 -8.73 -11.32
C ASN A 244 10.02 -8.73 -11.34
N LEU A 245 10.65 -9.92 -11.41
CA LEU A 245 12.09 -10.04 -11.62
C LEU A 245 12.48 -9.70 -13.08
N LYS A 246 11.76 -10.29 -14.04
CA LYS A 246 12.03 -10.15 -15.48
C LYS A 246 11.79 -8.72 -15.98
N ASN A 247 10.71 -8.10 -15.54
CA ASN A 247 10.30 -6.76 -15.94
C ASN A 247 10.86 -5.75 -14.92
N LYS A 248 11.55 -4.72 -15.42
CA LYS A 248 12.30 -3.75 -14.61
C LYS A 248 11.78 -2.34 -14.74
N PHE A 249 11.11 -2.01 -15.84
CA PHE A 249 10.73 -0.65 -16.18
C PHE A 249 9.23 -0.53 -16.34
N ARG A 250 8.68 0.65 -16.07
CA ARG A 250 7.23 0.87 -16.08
C ARG A 250 6.62 0.79 -17.49
N ASP A 251 7.43 1.00 -18.52
CA ASP A 251 7.10 0.80 -19.94
C ASP A 251 7.24 -0.65 -20.42
N ASP A 252 7.73 -1.58 -19.59
CA ASP A 252 7.62 -3.01 -19.91
C ASP A 252 6.15 -3.42 -19.94
N GLU A 253 5.76 -4.23 -20.93
CA GLU A 253 4.37 -4.63 -21.18
C GLU A 253 3.64 -5.15 -19.92
N TYR A 254 4.37 -5.88 -19.06
CA TYR A 254 3.86 -6.39 -17.79
C TYR A 254 3.38 -5.28 -16.83
N TYR A 255 4.13 -4.19 -16.69
CA TYR A 255 3.75 -3.07 -15.82
C TYR A 255 2.80 -2.12 -16.54
N ALA A 256 3.09 -1.78 -17.80
CA ALA A 256 2.29 -0.88 -18.61
C ALA A 256 0.83 -1.35 -18.73
N SER A 257 0.59 -2.67 -18.80
CA SER A 257 -0.76 -3.26 -18.84
C SER A 257 -1.58 -3.07 -17.55
N LYS A 258 -0.95 -2.68 -16.44
CA LYS A 258 -1.58 -2.48 -15.12
C LYS A 258 -1.80 -1.00 -14.79
N GLU A 259 -1.38 -0.10 -15.67
CA GLU A 259 -1.51 1.34 -15.51
C GLU A 259 -2.94 1.81 -15.80
N TYR A 260 -3.36 2.86 -15.09
CA TYR A 260 -4.66 3.50 -15.19
C TYR A 260 -4.54 4.96 -14.74
N ASP A 261 -5.47 5.81 -15.16
CA ASP A 261 -5.51 7.20 -14.69
C ASP A 261 -6.39 7.31 -13.44
N MET A 262 -5.80 7.70 -12.31
CA MET A 262 -6.53 7.91 -11.07
C MET A 262 -7.51 9.09 -11.20
N ASN A 263 -7.26 10.04 -12.10
CA ASN A 263 -8.17 11.15 -12.35
C ASN A 263 -9.53 10.66 -12.90
N ASP A 264 -9.61 9.46 -13.46
CA ASP A 264 -10.88 8.87 -13.91
C ASP A 264 -11.76 8.37 -12.75
N ILE A 265 -11.25 8.35 -11.51
CA ILE A 265 -12.04 7.99 -10.33
C ILE A 265 -12.94 9.17 -9.95
N GLN A 266 -14.23 9.08 -10.30
CA GLN A 266 -15.21 10.15 -10.10
C GLN A 266 -16.14 9.92 -8.90
N VAL A 267 -16.31 8.67 -8.46
CA VAL A 267 -17.18 8.33 -7.34
C VAL A 267 -16.62 8.87 -6.02
N PRO A 268 -17.48 9.17 -5.03
CA PRO A 268 -17.06 9.51 -3.67
C PRO A 268 -16.00 8.54 -3.12
N LEU A 269 -14.97 9.10 -2.49
CA LEU A 269 -13.77 8.38 -2.04
C LEU A 269 -13.42 8.73 -0.60
N LEU A 270 -13.22 7.71 0.24
CA LEU A 270 -12.53 7.83 1.53
C LEU A 270 -11.25 6.98 1.51
N SER A 271 -10.11 7.60 1.25
CA SER A 271 -8.80 6.94 1.33
C SER A 271 -8.35 6.87 2.78
N VAL A 272 -8.09 5.66 3.30
CA VAL A 272 -7.59 5.49 4.67
C VAL A 272 -6.15 4.97 4.62
N GLY A 273 -5.18 5.83 4.93
CA GLY A 273 -3.77 5.48 4.98
C GLY A 273 -3.29 5.29 6.42
N ASN A 274 -2.20 4.54 6.61
CA ASN A 274 -1.63 4.28 7.92
C ASN A 274 -0.17 4.74 7.99
N TRP A 275 0.16 5.55 8.99
CA TRP A 275 1.51 6.08 9.20
C TRP A 275 2.57 4.99 9.40
N GLY A 276 2.16 3.80 9.85
CA GLY A 276 3.01 2.62 9.99
C GLY A 276 3.24 1.83 8.70
N GLY A 277 2.42 2.05 7.67
CA GLY A 277 2.44 1.33 6.40
C GLY A 277 3.56 1.74 5.45
N ILE A 278 4.76 2.02 5.97
CA ILE A 278 5.88 2.72 5.30
C ILE A 278 6.59 1.92 4.20
N LEU A 279 6.06 0.77 3.80
CA LEU A 279 6.69 -0.18 2.85
C LEU A 279 5.73 -0.75 1.79
N LEU A 280 4.45 -0.37 1.83
CA LEU A 280 3.47 -0.87 0.86
C LEU A 280 2.36 0.14 0.55
N HIS A 281 1.51 0.46 1.53
CA HIS A 281 0.24 1.14 1.23
C HIS A 281 0.25 2.65 1.45
N LEU A 282 1.06 3.15 2.38
CA LEU A 282 1.04 4.56 2.80
C LEU A 282 1.14 5.54 1.63
N ARG A 283 2.13 5.35 0.77
CA ARG A 283 2.31 6.18 -0.44
C ARG A 283 1.08 6.11 -1.34
N GLY A 284 0.54 4.92 -1.57
CA GLY A 284 -0.59 4.70 -2.46
C GLY A 284 -1.88 5.36 -1.98
N ASN A 285 -2.17 5.35 -0.68
CA ASN A 285 -3.35 6.04 -0.16
C ASN A 285 -3.27 7.57 -0.31
N VAL A 286 -2.08 8.14 -0.07
CA VAL A 286 -1.83 9.58 -0.19
C VAL A 286 -1.91 10.01 -1.66
N GLU A 287 -1.23 9.29 -2.55
CA GLU A 287 -1.21 9.60 -3.98
C GLU A 287 -2.55 9.32 -4.65
N GLY A 288 -3.23 8.22 -4.30
CA GLY A 288 -4.58 7.90 -4.76
C GLY A 288 -5.59 8.99 -4.41
N TYR A 289 -5.59 9.48 -3.17
CA TYR A 289 -6.40 10.65 -2.78
C TYR A 289 -6.02 11.91 -3.58
N THR A 290 -4.72 12.20 -3.68
CA THR A 290 -4.23 13.43 -4.30
C THR A 290 -4.63 13.49 -5.78
N GLN A 291 -4.54 12.35 -6.47
CA GLN A 291 -4.73 12.24 -7.92
C GLN A 291 -6.16 11.88 -8.35
N ALA A 292 -6.99 11.34 -7.44
CA ALA A 292 -8.38 11.02 -7.78
C ALA A 292 -9.15 12.26 -8.24
N GLY A 293 -9.95 12.10 -9.31
CA GLY A 293 -10.78 13.17 -9.88
C GLY A 293 -12.09 13.44 -9.12
N SER A 294 -12.37 12.64 -8.08
CA SER A 294 -13.59 12.71 -7.28
C SER A 294 -13.79 14.07 -6.63
N GLU A 295 -15.00 14.62 -6.73
CA GLU A 295 -15.39 15.85 -6.04
C GLU A 295 -15.49 15.67 -4.52
N PHE A 296 -15.94 14.48 -4.09
CA PHE A 296 -16.08 14.11 -2.68
C PHE A 296 -15.00 13.13 -2.28
N LYS A 297 -13.78 13.65 -2.07
CA LYS A 297 -12.64 12.85 -1.63
C LYS A 297 -12.14 13.26 -0.26
N TYR A 298 -11.79 12.25 0.53
CA TYR A 298 -11.30 12.40 1.90
C TYR A 298 -10.07 11.52 2.12
N LEU A 299 -9.10 12.04 2.87
CA LEU A 299 -7.92 11.32 3.34
C LEU A 299 -7.95 11.24 4.85
N ARG A 300 -7.99 10.01 5.37
CA ARG A 300 -7.89 9.73 6.79
C ARG A 300 -6.58 9.00 7.07
N MET A 301 -5.76 9.55 7.96
CA MET A 301 -4.54 8.89 8.41
C MET A 301 -4.74 8.27 9.79
N ILE A 302 -4.39 6.99 9.93
CA ILE A 302 -4.51 6.20 11.17
C ILE A 302 -3.14 5.66 11.63
N THR A 303 -3.16 4.97 12.77
CA THR A 303 -2.05 4.18 13.32
C THR A 303 -2.57 2.79 13.71
N GLY A 304 -1.65 1.89 14.05
CA GLY A 304 -1.95 0.51 14.43
C GLY A 304 -1.49 -0.49 13.37
N ARG A 305 -1.75 -1.78 13.63
CA ARG A 305 -1.47 -2.84 12.64
C ARG A 305 -2.32 -2.65 11.39
N HIS A 306 -1.93 -3.30 10.30
CA HIS A 306 -2.63 -3.21 9.02
C HIS A 306 -4.08 -3.70 9.05
N ASP A 307 -4.38 -4.68 9.91
CA ASP A 307 -5.60 -5.47 9.91
C ASP A 307 -6.63 -5.00 10.94
N LEU A 308 -6.22 -4.73 12.17
CA LEU A 308 -7.13 -4.48 13.30
C LEU A 308 -7.91 -3.16 13.21
N PRO A 309 -7.32 -2.00 12.83
CA PRO A 309 -8.03 -0.74 12.81
C PRO A 309 -9.26 -0.72 11.92
N PHE A 310 -9.29 -1.53 10.87
CA PHE A 310 -10.46 -1.68 10.01
C PHE A 310 -11.70 -2.19 10.76
N TYR A 311 -11.51 -2.91 11.87
CA TYR A 311 -12.56 -3.51 12.70
C TYR A 311 -12.76 -2.77 14.03
N TYR A 312 -12.01 -1.70 14.32
CA TYR A 312 -12.25 -0.88 15.51
C TYR A 312 -13.58 -0.17 15.40
N LYS A 313 -14.33 -0.13 16.51
CA LYS A 313 -15.71 0.38 16.52
C LYS A 313 -15.79 1.81 15.97
N GLU A 314 -14.90 2.68 16.42
CA GLU A 314 -14.81 4.07 15.97
C GLU A 314 -14.51 4.20 14.48
N GLU A 315 -13.70 3.32 13.93
CA GLU A 315 -13.30 3.32 12.52
C GLU A 315 -14.39 2.72 11.63
N VAL A 316 -15.07 1.67 12.09
CA VAL A 316 -16.24 1.09 11.42
C VAL A 316 -17.39 2.10 11.37
N GLU A 317 -17.59 2.92 12.41
CA GLU A 317 -18.59 4.00 12.35
C GLU A 317 -18.24 5.07 11.31
N ILE A 318 -16.96 5.37 11.08
CA ILE A 318 -16.54 6.26 9.99
C ILE A 318 -16.85 5.63 8.62
N GLN A 319 -16.50 4.36 8.44
CA GLN A 319 -16.83 3.62 7.20
C GLN A 319 -18.34 3.63 6.95
N ARG A 320 -19.14 3.27 7.97
CA ARG A 320 -20.60 3.26 7.90
C ARG A 320 -21.17 4.64 7.61
N SER A 321 -20.73 5.67 8.32
CA SER A 321 -21.24 7.03 8.11
C SER A 321 -21.01 7.53 6.69
N PHE A 322 -19.85 7.23 6.11
CA PHE A 322 -19.55 7.59 4.72
C PHE A 322 -20.40 6.78 3.74
N LEU A 323 -20.48 5.46 3.91
CA LEU A 323 -21.27 4.59 3.04
C LEU A 323 -22.78 4.87 3.14
N ASP A 324 -23.31 5.18 4.33
CA ASP A 324 -24.72 5.52 4.53
C ASP A 324 -25.08 6.79 3.74
N ALA A 325 -24.20 7.81 3.75
CA ALA A 325 -24.40 9.05 3.02
C ALA A 325 -24.56 8.81 1.51
N PHE A 326 -23.64 8.08 0.89
CA PHE A 326 -23.63 7.91 -0.57
C PHE A 326 -24.49 6.75 -1.06
N LEU A 327 -24.57 5.65 -0.30
CA LEU A 327 -25.30 4.45 -0.69
C LEU A 327 -26.75 4.43 -0.23
N LYS A 328 -27.09 5.05 0.91
CA LYS A 328 -28.47 5.11 1.42
C LYS A 328 -29.10 6.50 1.32
N GLY A 329 -28.29 7.54 1.16
CA GLY A 329 -28.77 8.93 1.25
C GLY A 329 -28.99 9.38 2.71
N ASP A 330 -28.49 8.62 3.69
CA ASP A 330 -28.55 8.98 5.11
C ASP A 330 -27.24 9.65 5.52
N ASP A 331 -27.14 10.96 5.25
CA ASP A 331 -25.93 11.74 5.49
C ASP A 331 -25.97 12.49 6.83
N ARG A 332 -25.62 11.77 7.90
CA ARG A 332 -25.68 12.29 9.29
C ARG A 332 -24.60 13.33 9.61
N VAL A 333 -23.50 13.34 8.85
CA VAL A 333 -22.30 14.15 9.13
C VAL A 333 -22.14 15.28 8.09
N GLY A 334 -22.64 15.08 6.87
CA GLY A 334 -22.53 16.00 5.74
C GLY A 334 -21.44 15.62 4.74
N TRP A 335 -21.14 14.32 4.57
CA TRP A 335 -20.17 13.83 3.58
C TRP A 335 -20.54 14.24 2.14
N SER A 336 -21.83 14.28 1.82
CA SER A 336 -22.34 14.66 0.51
C SER A 336 -22.51 16.18 0.33
N VAL A 337 -22.14 16.97 1.34
CA VAL A 337 -22.22 18.44 1.31
C VAL A 337 -20.81 19.01 1.19
N LYS A 338 -20.50 19.61 0.04
CA LYS A 338 -19.17 20.13 -0.26
C LYS A 338 -18.70 21.11 0.81
N GLY A 339 -17.51 20.86 1.36
CA GLY A 339 -16.88 21.69 2.39
C GLY A 339 -17.46 21.52 3.81
N ARG A 340 -18.46 20.65 4.02
CA ARG A 340 -19.03 20.41 5.35
C ARG A 340 -18.13 19.52 6.20
N VAL A 341 -17.56 18.48 5.61
CA VAL A 341 -16.54 17.63 6.25
C VAL A 341 -15.16 18.06 5.74
N PRO A 342 -14.18 18.31 6.64
CA PRO A 342 -12.81 18.56 6.23
C PRO A 342 -12.26 17.39 5.39
N PRO A 343 -11.60 17.65 4.25
CA PRO A 343 -11.11 16.59 3.38
C PRO A 343 -9.96 15.78 4.00
N ILE A 344 -9.24 16.34 4.98
CA ILE A 344 -8.09 15.69 5.60
C ILE A 344 -8.32 15.50 7.10
N ASP A 345 -8.07 14.30 7.60
CA ASP A 345 -8.13 13.97 9.02
C ASP A 345 -6.94 13.09 9.44
N LEU A 346 -6.11 13.59 10.35
CA LEU A 346 -4.80 13.00 10.67
C LEU A 346 -4.71 12.60 12.13
N VAL A 347 -4.16 11.40 12.41
CA VAL A 347 -3.55 11.11 13.71
C VAL A 347 -2.20 11.84 13.80
N ILE A 348 -1.99 12.57 14.90
CA ILE A 348 -0.76 13.32 15.18
C ILE A 348 0.09 12.56 16.22
N ARG A 349 1.18 11.95 15.75
CA ARG A 349 2.12 11.14 16.51
C ARG A 349 3.04 12.03 17.35
N LYS A 350 2.71 12.18 18.64
CA LYS A 350 3.47 12.95 19.63
C LYS A 350 3.80 12.06 20.83
N GLY A 351 5.06 12.10 21.26
CA GLY A 351 5.55 11.31 22.39
C GLY A 351 5.81 9.84 22.02
N ASP A 352 6.40 9.12 22.96
CA ASP A 352 6.66 7.69 22.87
C ASP A 352 5.56 6.91 23.59
N VAL A 353 4.55 6.48 22.83
CA VAL A 353 3.44 5.66 23.36
C VAL A 353 3.69 4.16 23.20
N GLY A 354 4.86 3.78 22.66
CA GLY A 354 5.18 2.42 22.22
C GLY A 354 4.58 2.05 20.86
N TYR A 355 4.66 0.76 20.54
CA TYR A 355 4.16 0.16 19.30
C TYR A 355 3.37 -1.12 19.61
N ASN A 356 2.48 -1.49 18.70
CA ASN A 356 1.58 -2.64 18.80
C ASN A 356 0.72 -2.65 20.09
N ASP A 357 0.26 -1.46 20.49
CA ASP A 357 -0.55 -1.23 21.69
C ASP A 357 -1.69 -0.27 21.34
N ALA A 358 -2.82 -0.83 20.89
CA ALA A 358 -3.95 -0.06 20.37
C ALA A 358 -4.53 0.92 21.40
N GLU A 359 -4.52 0.57 22.69
CA GLU A 359 -5.04 1.45 23.75
C GLU A 359 -4.14 2.66 23.99
N LYS A 360 -2.82 2.47 23.95
CA LYS A 360 -1.88 3.61 24.05
C LYS A 360 -1.89 4.47 22.80
N GLU A 361 -2.01 3.89 21.62
CA GLU A 361 -2.07 4.64 20.36
C GLU A 361 -3.30 5.56 20.28
N LYS A 362 -4.41 5.24 20.96
CA LYS A 362 -5.58 6.14 21.10
C LYS A 362 -5.27 7.47 21.78
N THR A 363 -4.15 7.58 22.49
CA THR A 363 -3.72 8.84 23.12
C THR A 363 -3.22 9.87 22.11
N TYR A 364 -2.87 9.43 20.89
CA TYR A 364 -2.54 10.35 19.81
C TYR A 364 -3.76 11.20 19.43
N LYS A 365 -3.53 12.51 19.31
CA LYS A 365 -4.61 13.45 18.98
C LYS A 365 -4.93 13.40 17.49
N ARG A 366 -6.21 13.55 17.14
CA ARG A 366 -6.62 13.77 15.75
C ARG A 366 -6.65 15.26 15.43
N ARG A 367 -6.33 15.61 14.18
CA ARG A 367 -6.45 16.97 13.66
C ARG A 367 -6.93 16.96 12.22
N SER A 368 -7.92 17.79 11.93
CA SER A 368 -8.42 17.99 10.56
C SER A 368 -7.75 19.17 9.85
N GLU A 369 -7.63 19.05 8.53
CA GLU A 369 -7.07 20.07 7.63
C GLU A 369 -7.93 20.22 6.36
N SER A 370 -7.83 21.37 5.71
CA SER A 370 -8.62 21.71 4.52
C SER A 370 -7.97 21.26 3.21
N GLU A 371 -6.69 20.88 3.22
CA GLU A 371 -5.96 20.48 2.02
C GLU A 371 -4.74 19.60 2.34
N TRP A 372 -4.31 18.83 1.34
CA TRP A 372 -3.07 18.06 1.35
C TRP A 372 -2.24 18.36 0.09
N PRO A 373 -0.93 18.65 0.22
CA PRO A 373 -0.21 18.88 1.48
C PRO A 373 -0.82 20.03 2.30
N ILE A 374 -0.50 20.09 3.59
CA ILE A 374 -1.08 21.10 4.49
C ILE A 374 -0.65 22.50 4.03
N ALA A 375 -1.61 23.42 3.85
CA ALA A 375 -1.40 24.77 3.32
C ALA A 375 -0.18 25.52 3.87
N ARG A 376 -0.05 25.48 5.21
CA ARG A 376 0.97 26.22 5.95
C ARG A 376 2.34 25.51 6.00
N THR A 377 2.52 24.40 5.28
CA THR A 377 3.78 23.63 5.28
C THR A 377 4.95 24.52 4.86
N ARG A 378 5.99 24.52 5.69
CA ARG A 378 7.29 25.15 5.41
C ARG A 378 8.32 24.07 5.13
N TYR A 379 8.52 23.79 3.85
CA TYR A 379 9.57 22.88 3.40
C TYR A 379 10.95 23.44 3.74
N THR A 380 11.61 22.81 4.73
CA THR A 380 12.84 23.32 5.33
C THR A 380 13.98 22.36 5.07
N LYS A 381 15.06 22.86 4.46
CA LYS A 381 16.28 22.07 4.21
C LYS A 381 17.11 21.92 5.48
N PHE A 382 17.47 20.68 5.78
CA PHE A 382 18.46 20.30 6.76
C PHE A 382 19.67 19.74 6.00
N TYR A 383 20.74 20.52 5.97
CA TYR A 383 21.96 20.22 5.25
C TYR A 383 22.80 19.19 6.01
N LEU A 384 23.21 18.15 5.30
CA LEU A 384 24.12 17.14 5.83
C LEU A 384 25.54 17.73 5.86
N THR A 385 26.28 17.49 6.94
CA THR A 385 27.68 17.91 7.08
C THR A 385 28.63 16.70 7.08
N PRO A 386 29.93 16.88 6.72
CA PRO A 386 30.92 15.81 6.84
C PRO A 386 31.11 15.29 8.28
N LEU A 387 30.66 16.04 9.29
CA LEU A 387 30.69 15.65 10.70
C LEU A 387 29.45 14.84 11.12
N GLN A 388 28.68 14.31 10.16
CA GLN A 388 27.48 13.51 10.44
C GLN A 388 26.41 14.25 11.25
N SER A 389 26.26 15.55 10.98
CA SER A 389 25.20 16.39 11.54
C SER A 389 24.25 16.93 10.47
N LEU A 390 23.05 17.31 10.89
CA LEU A 390 22.05 18.02 10.10
C LEU A 390 21.94 19.47 10.58
N SER A 391 22.17 20.43 9.69
CA SER A 391 22.16 21.87 9.98
C SER A 391 21.08 22.59 9.18
N ARG A 392 20.40 23.59 9.77
CA ARG A 392 19.50 24.49 9.02
C ARG A 392 20.28 25.51 8.16
N ILE A 393 21.56 25.68 8.43
CA ILE A 393 22.46 26.58 7.70
C ILE A 393 23.33 25.74 6.76
N GLN A 394 23.38 26.13 5.49
CA GLN A 394 24.23 25.48 4.50
C GLN A 394 25.71 25.56 4.93
N PRO A 395 26.42 24.42 5.04
CA PRO A 395 27.81 24.43 5.47
C PRO A 395 28.73 24.98 4.38
N ALA A 396 29.70 25.79 4.78
CA ALA A 396 30.81 26.19 3.90
C ALA A 396 31.90 25.10 3.92
N ILE A 397 32.01 24.33 2.84
CA ILE A 397 32.95 23.21 2.74
C ILE A 397 34.07 23.59 1.76
N ALA A 398 35.09 24.27 2.28
CA ALA A 398 36.23 24.73 1.49
C ALA A 398 37.13 23.58 0.98
N VAL A 399 37.27 22.51 1.79
CA VAL A 399 38.04 21.32 1.42
C VAL A 399 37.08 20.17 1.11
N PRO A 400 37.08 19.63 -0.12
CA PRO A 400 36.21 18.51 -0.48
C PRO A 400 36.42 17.30 0.44
N GLN A 401 35.32 16.70 0.90
CA GLN A 401 35.31 15.52 1.77
C GLN A 401 34.36 14.46 1.19
N LYS A 402 34.56 13.20 1.59
CA LYS A 402 33.69 12.08 1.24
C LYS A 402 33.44 11.21 2.46
N LEU A 403 32.19 10.86 2.70
CA LEU A 403 31.81 9.80 3.64
C LEU A 403 31.50 8.54 2.84
N SER A 404 31.98 7.38 3.29
CA SER A 404 31.94 6.15 2.51
C SER A 404 31.36 4.99 3.30
N TYR A 405 30.69 4.08 2.61
CA TYR A 405 30.16 2.85 3.18
C TYR A 405 30.21 1.72 2.15
N LYS A 406 30.37 0.49 2.60
CA LYS A 406 30.38 -0.70 1.74
C LYS A 406 28.96 -0.97 1.23
N ALA A 407 28.79 -1.16 -0.07
CA ALA A 407 27.49 -1.51 -0.67
C ALA A 407 27.03 -2.94 -0.29
N LEU A 408 25.80 -3.29 -0.67
CA LEU A 408 25.21 -4.63 -0.49
C LEU A 408 25.09 -5.09 0.98
N GLY A 409 24.56 -4.21 1.83
CA GLY A 409 24.18 -4.60 3.19
C GLY A 409 22.91 -5.45 3.24
N THR A 410 22.88 -6.36 4.20
CA THR A 410 21.67 -7.06 4.69
C THR A 410 21.25 -6.47 6.04
N LEU A 411 20.11 -6.89 6.60
CA LEU A 411 19.63 -6.48 7.93
C LEU A 411 20.66 -6.71 9.06
N GLU A 412 21.57 -7.66 8.88
CA GLU A 412 22.60 -8.03 9.85
C GLU A 412 23.95 -7.34 9.58
N THR A 413 24.18 -6.89 8.35
CA THR A 413 25.51 -6.46 7.87
C THR A 413 25.54 -5.05 7.29
N GLN A 414 24.42 -4.32 7.33
CA GLN A 414 24.37 -2.97 6.79
C GLN A 414 25.41 -2.04 7.40
N GLN A 415 25.90 -1.12 6.57
CA GLN A 415 26.65 0.05 7.01
C GLN A 415 25.78 1.27 6.82
N VAL A 416 25.78 2.15 7.82
CA VAL A 416 24.91 3.31 7.88
C VAL A 416 25.74 4.57 8.08
N LEU A 417 25.49 5.58 7.26
CA LEU A 417 25.87 6.95 7.54
C LEU A 417 24.67 7.65 8.17
N GLN A 418 24.75 7.94 9.47
CA GLN A 418 23.69 8.65 10.20
C GLN A 418 24.02 10.13 10.33
N PHE A 419 23.06 11.00 10.06
CA PHE A 419 23.17 12.45 10.22
C PHE A 419 22.10 12.89 11.21
N THR A 420 22.49 13.60 12.27
CA THR A 420 21.55 13.95 13.35
C THR A 420 21.42 15.46 13.51
N THR A 421 20.21 15.95 13.72
CA THR A 421 20.00 17.37 14.09
C THR A 421 20.58 17.66 15.48
N PRO A 422 20.88 18.92 15.80
CA PRO A 422 20.84 19.37 17.18
C PRO A 422 19.48 19.03 17.83
N PRO A 423 19.40 18.96 19.17
CA PRO A 423 18.12 18.97 19.86
C PRO A 423 17.25 20.11 19.34
N PHE A 424 15.98 19.86 19.09
CA PHE A 424 15.04 20.90 18.72
C PHE A 424 14.79 21.82 19.93
N GLU A 425 14.85 23.13 19.72
CA GLU A 425 14.68 24.15 20.77
C GLU A 425 13.22 24.36 21.16
N GLU A 426 12.30 23.94 20.29
CA GLU A 426 10.86 24.03 20.49
C GLU A 426 10.17 22.84 19.82
N GLU A 427 8.96 22.51 20.30
CA GLU A 427 8.11 21.50 19.69
C GLU A 427 7.90 21.80 18.21
N THR A 428 8.27 20.84 17.36
CA THR A 428 8.20 21.00 15.90
C THR A 428 7.48 19.84 15.27
N GLU A 429 6.39 20.14 14.56
CA GLU A 429 5.68 19.13 13.78
C GLU A 429 6.27 19.01 12.37
N ILE A 430 6.48 17.76 11.96
CA ILE A 430 6.86 17.35 10.61
C ILE A 430 5.72 16.52 10.04
N THR A 431 5.01 17.03 9.04
CA THR A 431 3.89 16.30 8.41
C THR A 431 3.87 16.55 6.90
N GLY A 432 3.95 15.47 6.11
CA GLY A 432 3.88 15.55 4.65
C GLY A 432 5.01 14.80 3.96
N HIS A 433 5.23 15.16 2.69
CA HIS A 433 6.23 14.57 1.81
C HIS A 433 7.65 15.03 2.12
N ILE A 434 8.62 14.12 1.98
CA ILE A 434 10.04 14.38 2.24
C ILE A 434 10.84 14.04 0.99
N VAL A 435 11.89 14.83 0.73
CA VAL A 435 12.87 14.55 -0.33
C VAL A 435 14.27 14.79 0.19
N ALA A 436 15.19 13.92 -0.20
CA ALA A 436 16.61 14.04 0.13
C ALA A 436 17.43 14.27 -1.15
N HIS A 437 18.19 15.35 -1.19
CA HIS A 437 19.16 15.62 -2.24
C HIS A 437 20.55 15.14 -1.82
N LEU A 438 21.10 14.21 -2.59
CA LEU A 438 22.38 13.57 -2.31
C LEU A 438 23.30 13.63 -3.53
N ASN A 439 24.59 13.89 -3.29
CA ASN A 439 25.66 13.88 -4.28
C ASN A 439 26.46 12.59 -4.09
N VAL A 440 26.08 11.56 -4.85
CA VAL A 440 26.56 10.19 -4.63
C VAL A 440 27.55 9.76 -5.70
N SER A 441 28.50 8.91 -5.32
CA SER A 441 29.45 8.29 -6.24
C SER A 441 29.81 6.91 -5.73
N MET A 442 30.50 6.11 -6.55
CA MET A 442 30.99 4.79 -6.15
C MET A 442 32.42 4.54 -6.61
N SER A 443 33.11 3.61 -5.95
CA SER A 443 34.41 3.09 -6.38
C SER A 443 34.45 1.56 -6.27
N PRO A 444 35.19 0.87 -7.14
CA PRO A 444 35.39 -0.57 -7.00
C PRO A 444 36.17 -0.91 -5.73
N HIS A 445 36.02 -2.14 -5.23
CA HIS A 445 37.00 -2.71 -4.32
C HIS A 445 38.32 -3.00 -5.07
N ALA A 446 39.45 -3.06 -4.33
CA ALA A 446 40.77 -3.32 -4.92
C ALA A 446 40.83 -4.66 -5.70
N ALA A 447 40.12 -5.68 -5.21
CA ALA A 447 39.93 -6.95 -5.87
C ALA A 447 38.43 -7.27 -5.90
N GLY A 448 37.76 -6.93 -7.00
CA GLY A 448 36.32 -7.14 -7.17
C GLY A 448 35.82 -6.69 -8.55
N PRO A 449 34.54 -6.94 -8.89
CA PRO A 449 33.95 -6.41 -10.10
C PRO A 449 33.94 -4.87 -10.06
N THR A 450 33.88 -4.25 -11.24
CA THR A 450 33.65 -2.81 -11.33
C THR A 450 32.15 -2.55 -11.17
N PRO A 451 31.70 -1.82 -10.13
CA PRO A 451 30.29 -1.51 -9.95
C PRO A 451 29.80 -0.58 -11.07
N SER A 452 28.51 -0.66 -11.39
CA SER A 452 27.89 0.09 -12.48
C SER A 452 26.56 0.74 -12.10
N ASP A 453 26.19 0.70 -10.83
CA ASP A 453 25.01 1.37 -10.29
C ASP A 453 25.09 1.50 -8.76
N ILE A 454 24.22 2.34 -8.20
CA ILE A 454 24.11 2.58 -6.76
C ILE A 454 22.63 2.43 -6.37
N ASP A 455 22.36 1.64 -5.35
CA ASP A 455 21.06 1.59 -4.70
C ASP A 455 21.15 2.38 -3.37
N LEU A 456 20.24 3.33 -3.18
CA LEU A 456 20.14 4.17 -2.00
C LEU A 456 18.96 3.73 -1.15
N PHE A 457 19.23 3.52 0.15
CA PHE A 457 18.25 3.19 1.18
C PHE A 457 18.30 4.28 2.24
N LEU A 458 17.19 5.00 2.42
CA LEU A 458 17.07 6.11 3.35
C LEU A 458 16.13 5.75 4.48
N THR A 459 16.47 6.16 5.70
CA THR A 459 15.60 5.99 6.87
C THR A 459 15.58 7.28 7.69
N LEU A 460 14.39 7.71 8.10
CA LEU A 460 14.22 8.82 9.02
C LEU A 460 13.76 8.28 10.37
N ARG A 461 14.39 8.73 11.46
CA ARG A 461 14.08 8.32 12.84
C ARG A 461 13.83 9.53 13.72
N TYR A 462 12.95 9.33 14.71
CA TYR A 462 12.77 10.27 15.80
C TYR A 462 13.50 9.75 17.03
N ILE A 463 14.39 10.56 17.58
CA ILE A 463 15.05 10.30 18.86
C ILE A 463 14.42 11.22 19.90
N SER A 464 13.85 10.64 20.95
CA SER A 464 13.19 11.36 22.03
C SER A 464 14.17 12.25 22.81
N PRO A 465 13.68 13.19 23.63
CA PRO A 465 14.54 14.01 24.49
C PRO A 465 15.40 13.20 25.47
N THR A 466 15.00 11.96 25.79
CA THR A 466 15.77 11.04 26.65
C THR A 466 16.86 10.28 25.89
N GLY A 467 16.94 10.43 24.56
CA GLY A 467 17.96 9.81 23.72
C GLY A 467 17.58 8.43 23.14
N ASN A 468 16.34 7.98 23.34
CA ASN A 468 15.86 6.71 22.79
C ASN A 468 15.19 6.92 21.43
N GLU A 469 15.32 5.94 20.53
CA GLU A 469 14.48 5.94 19.32
C GLU A 469 13.02 5.68 19.69
N VAL A 470 12.12 6.46 19.09
CA VAL A 470 10.67 6.25 19.17
C VAL A 470 10.23 5.40 17.99
N PHE A 471 9.68 4.22 18.29
CA PHE A 471 9.14 3.30 17.31
C PHE A 471 7.64 3.46 17.15
N TYR A 472 7.14 3.09 15.97
CA TYR A 472 5.73 3.08 15.65
C TYR A 472 5.28 1.68 15.24
N THR A 473 3.98 1.43 15.28
CA THR A 473 3.40 0.16 14.83
C THR A 473 3.48 0.05 13.32
N GLY A 474 4.25 -0.91 12.82
CA GLY A 474 4.32 -1.28 11.41
C GLY A 474 3.17 -2.20 10.97
N THR A 475 3.20 -2.57 9.69
CA THR A 475 2.17 -3.41 9.05
C THR A 475 1.83 -4.66 9.85
N ALA A 476 2.83 -5.37 10.40
CA ALA A 476 2.63 -6.62 11.11
C ALA A 476 2.60 -6.46 12.65
N GLY A 477 2.54 -5.22 13.15
CA GLY A 477 2.76 -4.91 14.57
C GLY A 477 4.24 -4.86 14.97
N ASP A 478 5.15 -4.91 14.00
CA ASP A 478 6.58 -4.75 14.22
C ASP A 478 6.95 -3.29 14.51
N PRO A 479 8.01 -3.01 15.29
CA PRO A 479 8.48 -1.65 15.49
C PRO A 479 9.09 -1.12 14.19
N VAL A 480 8.64 0.04 13.73
CA VAL A 480 9.16 0.72 12.53
C VAL A 480 9.65 2.13 12.83
N PRO A 481 10.62 2.65 12.05
CA PRO A 481 11.05 4.06 12.14
C PRO A 481 9.97 5.01 11.58
N LEU A 482 10.25 6.31 11.48
CA LEU A 482 9.26 7.29 11.02
C LEU A 482 8.78 7.03 9.59
N THR A 483 9.72 6.76 8.70
CA THR A 483 9.49 6.54 7.26
C THR A 483 10.81 6.13 6.57
N LYS A 484 10.73 5.69 5.32
CA LYS A 484 11.84 5.23 4.48
C LYS A 484 11.74 5.77 3.05
N GLY A 485 12.84 5.70 2.31
CA GLY A 485 12.93 6.12 0.91
C GLY A 485 13.97 5.33 0.15
N TRP A 486 13.80 5.23 -1.17
CA TRP A 486 14.63 4.40 -2.02
C TRP A 486 14.89 5.06 -3.38
N LEU A 487 16.08 4.81 -3.94
CA LEU A 487 16.37 5.15 -5.33
C LEU A 487 17.49 4.27 -5.89
N ARG A 488 17.24 3.70 -7.07
CA ARG A 488 18.29 3.19 -7.96
C ARG A 488 18.84 4.35 -8.80
N VAL A 489 20.13 4.66 -8.66
CA VAL A 489 20.74 5.87 -9.25
C VAL A 489 20.74 5.86 -10.77
N SER A 490 20.77 4.69 -11.42
CA SER A 490 20.58 4.62 -12.88
C SER A 490 19.20 5.10 -13.34
N LEU A 491 18.19 5.13 -12.44
CA LEU A 491 16.84 5.63 -12.68
C LEU A 491 16.63 7.05 -12.10
N ARG A 492 17.71 7.80 -11.87
CA ARG A 492 17.65 9.14 -11.25
C ARG A 492 16.94 10.22 -12.07
N LYS A 493 16.79 10.04 -13.39
CA LYS A 493 16.23 11.04 -14.30
C LYS A 493 14.82 11.46 -13.85
N MET A 494 14.68 12.74 -13.52
CA MET A 494 13.39 13.33 -13.18
C MET A 494 12.69 13.85 -14.43
N ASN A 495 11.37 13.75 -14.45
CA ASN A 495 10.54 14.42 -15.44
C ASN A 495 9.94 15.69 -14.80
N SER A 496 10.67 16.79 -14.93
CA SER A 496 10.30 18.09 -14.34
C SER A 496 9.13 18.78 -15.05
N SER A 497 8.80 18.38 -16.28
CA SER A 497 7.62 18.87 -17.00
C SER A 497 6.35 18.07 -16.68
N HIS A 498 6.46 16.95 -15.95
CA HIS A 498 5.30 16.17 -15.55
C HIS A 498 4.38 17.01 -14.62
N PRO A 499 3.05 17.08 -14.85
CA PRO A 499 2.13 17.89 -14.03
C PRO A 499 2.13 17.57 -12.53
N ARG A 500 2.50 16.33 -12.18
CA ARG A 500 2.67 15.84 -10.80
C ARG A 500 4.02 16.16 -10.15
N HIS A 501 5.01 16.64 -10.90
CA HIS A 501 6.32 16.97 -10.34
C HIS A 501 6.21 18.16 -9.38
N ARG A 502 6.82 18.04 -8.20
CA ARG A 502 6.98 19.12 -7.22
C ARG A 502 8.39 19.06 -6.67
N GLU A 503 8.93 20.19 -6.20
CA GLU A 503 10.25 20.22 -5.57
C GLU A 503 10.33 19.31 -4.32
N TRP A 504 9.20 19.08 -3.66
CA TRP A 504 9.07 18.23 -2.48
C TRP A 504 8.55 16.81 -2.79
N LEU A 505 8.25 16.50 -4.05
CA LEU A 505 7.83 15.19 -4.52
C LEU A 505 8.29 15.00 -5.97
N PRO A 506 9.55 14.57 -6.19
CA PRO A 506 10.11 14.47 -7.52
C PRO A 506 9.43 13.35 -8.31
N HIS A 507 8.87 13.71 -9.48
CA HIS A 507 8.29 12.73 -10.39
C HIS A 507 9.34 12.08 -11.30
N ARG A 508 9.22 10.75 -11.45
CA ARG A 508 10.01 9.89 -12.34
C ARG A 508 9.09 8.95 -13.08
N ASP A 509 9.36 8.73 -14.37
CA ASP A 509 8.54 7.84 -15.19
C ASP A 509 8.97 6.38 -15.07
N TYR A 510 10.24 6.13 -14.73
CA TYR A 510 10.85 4.80 -14.60
C TYR A 510 10.81 4.00 -15.91
N PHE A 511 10.96 4.69 -17.06
CA PHE A 511 11.02 4.04 -18.35
C PHE A 511 12.41 3.49 -18.65
N SER A 512 12.45 2.46 -19.51
CA SER A 512 13.69 1.87 -20.02
C SER A 512 14.60 2.92 -20.70
N THR A 513 13.99 3.91 -21.35
CA THR A 513 14.67 5.04 -22.01
C THR A 513 15.19 6.12 -21.05
N ASP A 514 14.82 6.06 -19.77
CA ASP A 514 15.28 6.99 -18.74
C ASP A 514 16.56 6.55 -18.05
N VAL A 515 17.02 5.32 -18.31
CA VAL A 515 18.21 4.74 -17.70
C VAL A 515 19.45 5.57 -18.06
N GLN A 516 20.13 6.08 -17.04
CA GLN A 516 21.38 6.82 -17.17
C GLN A 516 22.54 6.02 -16.58
N PRO A 517 23.70 5.94 -17.26
CA PRO A 517 24.85 5.21 -16.74
C PRO A 517 25.34 5.79 -15.41
N VAL A 518 25.94 4.94 -14.58
CA VAL A 518 26.60 5.30 -13.33
C VAL A 518 28.03 4.78 -13.42
N ILE A 519 28.99 5.70 -13.46
CA ILE A 519 30.40 5.46 -13.74
C ILE A 519 31.18 5.63 -12.43
N PRO A 520 32.06 4.68 -12.06
CA PRO A 520 32.90 4.83 -10.88
C PRO A 520 33.71 6.13 -10.89
N GLY A 521 33.74 6.83 -9.75
CA GLY A 521 34.44 8.10 -9.56
C GLY A 521 33.65 9.35 -9.96
N GLU A 522 32.61 9.24 -10.79
CA GLU A 522 31.72 10.36 -11.09
C GLU A 522 30.73 10.63 -9.96
N VAL A 523 30.41 11.91 -9.74
CA VAL A 523 29.46 12.35 -8.71
C VAL A 523 28.12 12.68 -9.37
N TYR A 524 27.06 12.06 -8.87
CA TYR A 524 25.70 12.19 -9.36
C TYR A 524 24.82 12.90 -8.32
N PRO A 525 24.26 14.08 -8.62
CA PRO A 525 23.22 14.69 -7.82
C PRO A 525 21.89 13.94 -8.05
N VAL A 526 21.24 13.52 -6.97
CA VAL A 526 19.97 12.78 -7.01
C VAL A 526 19.00 13.26 -5.95
N ASP A 527 17.71 13.33 -6.30
CA ASP A 527 16.61 13.67 -5.38
C ASP A 527 15.80 12.41 -5.05
N VAL A 528 15.95 11.87 -3.85
CA VAL A 528 15.30 10.64 -3.40
C VAL A 528 14.00 10.97 -2.71
N GLU A 529 12.89 10.38 -3.18
CA GLU A 529 11.61 10.42 -2.48
C GLU A 529 11.72 9.61 -1.17
N VAL A 530 11.35 10.24 -0.05
CA VAL A 530 11.15 9.57 1.24
C VAL A 530 9.66 9.69 1.55
N TRP A 531 9.02 8.56 1.82
CA TRP A 531 7.56 8.48 1.89
C TRP A 531 6.99 9.44 2.95
N PRO A 532 5.75 9.93 2.75
CA PRO A 532 5.17 10.93 3.63
C PRO A 532 5.07 10.42 5.07
N THR A 533 5.17 11.33 6.04
CA THR A 533 5.15 10.98 7.45
C THR A 533 4.41 12.03 8.28
N ASN A 534 4.18 11.72 9.55
CA ASN A 534 3.77 12.65 10.58
C ASN A 534 4.57 12.38 11.87
N VAL A 535 5.10 13.40 12.52
CA VAL A 535 5.64 13.33 13.89
C VAL A 535 5.68 14.72 14.51
N VAL A 536 5.46 14.79 15.82
CA VAL A 536 5.77 15.97 16.64
C VAL A 536 7.06 15.70 17.39
N VAL A 537 8.14 16.36 16.95
CA VAL A 537 9.44 16.33 17.61
C VAL A 537 9.36 17.23 18.84
N GLU A 538 9.51 16.64 20.03
CA GLU A 538 9.45 17.38 21.29
C GLU A 538 10.72 18.23 21.49
N GLU A 539 10.62 19.25 22.35
CA GLU A 539 11.79 20.01 22.80
C GLU A 539 12.86 19.06 23.36
N GLY A 540 14.11 19.22 22.92
CA GLY A 540 15.21 18.32 23.26
C GLY A 540 15.31 17.07 22.36
N GLY A 541 14.24 16.72 21.63
CA GLY A 541 14.22 15.63 20.66
C GLY A 541 15.05 15.92 19.42
N LYS A 542 15.38 14.87 18.65
CA LYS A 542 16.23 14.97 17.44
C LYS A 542 15.64 14.17 16.30
N ILE A 543 16.00 14.58 15.09
CA ILE A 543 15.80 13.77 13.88
C ILE A 543 17.14 13.16 13.46
N ALA A 544 17.14 11.86 13.20
CA ALA A 544 18.25 11.15 12.58
C ALA A 544 17.86 10.72 11.16
N PHE A 545 18.72 11.05 10.20
CA PHE A 545 18.59 10.68 8.79
C PHE A 545 19.73 9.73 8.42
N GLU A 546 19.38 8.56 7.91
CA GLU A 546 20.32 7.50 7.59
C GLU A 546 20.42 7.27 6.08
N ILE A 547 21.64 7.04 5.60
CA ILE A 547 21.94 6.50 4.28
C ILE A 547 22.59 5.13 4.50
N SER A 548 21.97 4.07 4.00
CA SER A 548 22.35 2.68 4.27
C SER A 548 22.77 1.93 3.01
N SER A 549 23.56 0.86 3.20
CA SER A 549 23.94 -0.09 2.16
C SER A 549 22.86 -1.12 1.78
N GLY A 550 21.75 -1.13 2.49
CA GLY A 550 20.59 -1.99 2.28
C GLY A 550 19.43 -1.61 3.18
N ASP A 551 18.39 -2.44 3.20
CA ASP A 551 17.28 -2.29 4.13
C ASP A 551 17.76 -2.25 5.58
N THR A 552 17.09 -1.41 6.39
CA THR A 552 17.38 -1.24 7.83
C THR A 552 16.21 -1.79 8.67
N GLN A 553 16.37 -1.81 10.01
CA GLN A 553 15.30 -2.21 10.94
C GLN A 553 13.95 -1.56 10.58
N GLY A 554 12.88 -2.35 10.79
CA GLY A 554 11.51 -1.97 10.43
C GLY A 554 11.19 -2.18 8.95
N SER A 555 11.99 -2.94 8.18
CA SER A 555 11.66 -3.38 6.82
C SER A 555 10.89 -4.72 6.77
N GLY A 556 10.86 -5.49 7.87
CA GLY A 556 10.09 -6.74 7.97
C GLY A 556 10.28 -7.68 6.77
N MET A 557 9.17 -8.07 6.12
CA MET A 557 9.18 -8.90 4.91
C MET A 557 9.34 -8.09 3.61
N PHE A 558 9.48 -6.77 3.65
CA PHE A 558 9.55 -5.89 2.48
C PHE A 558 11.00 -5.60 2.08
N LEU A 559 11.80 -6.66 1.92
CA LEU A 559 13.23 -6.56 1.64
C LEU A 559 13.52 -6.50 0.14
N HIS A 560 14.61 -5.80 -0.18
CA HIS A 560 15.14 -5.59 -1.51
C HIS A 560 16.49 -6.30 -1.63
N GLU A 561 16.48 -7.62 -1.73
CA GLU A 561 17.73 -8.42 -1.68
C GLU A 561 17.80 -9.50 -2.77
N HIS A 562 17.01 -9.37 -3.83
CA HIS A 562 17.04 -10.35 -4.91
C HIS A 562 18.43 -10.39 -5.58
N PRO A 563 19.12 -11.55 -5.60
CA PRO A 563 20.52 -11.63 -6.03
C PRO A 563 20.74 -11.28 -7.51
N GLU A 564 19.73 -11.44 -8.35
CA GLU A 564 19.80 -11.00 -9.76
C GLU A 564 19.51 -9.51 -9.95
N ASP A 565 18.60 -8.91 -9.16
CA ASP A 565 18.28 -7.49 -9.26
C ASP A 565 19.38 -6.63 -8.60
N ARG A 566 19.92 -7.11 -7.47
CA ARG A 566 21.01 -6.51 -6.67
C ARG A 566 22.27 -7.40 -6.66
N SER A 567 22.74 -7.79 -7.84
CA SER A 567 23.91 -8.67 -7.96
C SER A 567 25.23 -8.02 -7.51
N GLU A 568 26.13 -8.82 -6.96
CA GLU A 568 27.50 -8.38 -6.62
C GLU A 568 28.24 -7.81 -7.82
N LYS A 569 28.05 -8.39 -9.01
CA LYS A 569 28.65 -7.90 -10.26
C LYS A 569 28.32 -6.44 -10.54
N LYS A 570 27.11 -5.99 -10.17
CA LYS A 570 26.59 -4.65 -10.48
C LYS A 570 26.87 -3.65 -9.35
N PHE A 571 26.81 -4.09 -8.10
CA PHE A 571 26.79 -3.17 -6.94
C PHE A 571 27.95 -3.32 -5.96
N SER A 572 28.78 -4.38 -6.05
CA SER A 572 29.88 -4.58 -5.09
C SER A 572 30.93 -3.48 -5.21
N GLY A 573 31.26 -2.83 -4.10
CA GLY A 573 32.16 -1.68 -4.05
C GLY A 573 31.93 -0.80 -2.82
N MET A 574 32.48 0.41 -2.88
CA MET A 574 32.24 1.47 -1.91
C MET A 574 31.29 2.50 -2.52
N ASN A 575 30.25 2.86 -1.78
CA ASN A 575 29.41 4.02 -2.06
C ASN A 575 29.91 5.22 -1.27
N HIS A 576 29.75 6.41 -1.83
CA HIS A 576 30.21 7.65 -1.22
C HIS A 576 29.15 8.74 -1.30
N VAL A 577 29.09 9.56 -0.25
CA VAL A 577 28.41 10.87 -0.24
C VAL A 577 29.49 11.94 -0.29
N SER A 578 29.45 12.78 -1.33
CA SER A 578 30.46 13.81 -1.59
C SER A 578 30.03 15.16 -1.03
N PHE A 579 30.98 15.88 -0.42
CA PHE A 579 30.79 17.17 0.23
C PHE A 579 31.80 18.17 -0.33
N SER A 580 31.34 19.29 -0.88
CA SER A 580 32.18 20.41 -1.33
C SER A 580 31.33 21.68 -1.49
N GLU A 581 31.94 22.79 -1.91
CA GLU A 581 31.19 24.00 -2.32
C GLU A 581 30.14 23.72 -3.42
N LYS A 582 30.38 22.73 -4.29
CA LYS A 582 29.47 22.33 -5.38
C LYS A 582 28.56 21.16 -5.03
N HIS A 583 28.98 20.30 -4.10
CA HIS A 583 28.24 19.10 -3.70
C HIS A 583 27.62 19.31 -2.33
N VAL A 584 26.45 19.96 -2.33
CA VAL A 584 25.69 20.29 -1.12
C VAL A 584 24.57 19.27 -0.95
N ASN A 585 24.55 18.57 0.17
CA ASN A 585 23.57 17.52 0.48
C ASN A 585 22.55 18.03 1.50
N TRP A 586 21.29 17.67 1.34
CA TRP A 586 20.23 18.08 2.28
C TRP A 586 19.05 17.10 2.28
N VAL A 587 18.33 17.06 3.40
CA VAL A 587 16.99 16.48 3.49
C VAL A 587 16.00 17.59 3.75
N MET A 588 14.91 17.64 2.99
CA MET A 588 13.88 18.67 3.12
C MET A 588 12.70 18.12 3.91
N LEU A 589 12.46 18.70 5.09
CA LEU A 589 11.41 18.27 6.01
C LEU A 589 10.20 19.21 5.92
N PRO A 590 8.96 18.68 5.87
CA PRO A 590 7.73 19.48 5.80
C PRO A 590 7.32 19.97 7.20
N ILE A 591 7.88 21.10 7.63
CA ILE A 591 7.59 21.67 8.96
C ILE A 591 6.20 22.31 8.96
N ILE A 592 5.35 21.98 9.92
CA ILE A 592 4.01 22.57 10.07
C ILE A 592 4.03 23.63 11.17
N PRO A 593 3.89 24.92 10.83
CA PRO A 593 3.67 25.97 11.83
C PRO A 593 2.41 25.69 12.67
N PRO A 594 2.38 26.11 13.95
CA PRO A 594 1.18 26.03 14.77
C PRO A 594 0.02 26.81 14.13
N LYS A 595 -1.22 26.38 14.44
CA LYS A 595 -2.45 27.07 14.02
C LYS A 595 -2.68 28.34 14.84
#